data_AF-A0A524JGF6-F1
#
_entry.id   AF-A0A524JGF6-F1
#
_cell.length_a   1.000
_cell.length_b   1.000
_cell.length_c   1.000
_cell.angle_alpha   90.00
_cell.angle_beta   90.00
_cell.angle_gamma   90.00
#
_symmetry.space_group_name_H-M   'P 1'
#
loop_
_entity.id
_entity.type
_entity.pdbx_description
1 polymer ?
#
loop_
_entity_poly.entity_id
_entity_poly.type
_entity_poly.pdbx_seq_one_letter_code
_entity_poly.pdbx_strand_id
1 'polypeptide(L)'
;MIDQLLEILPQVVTALTLVTAVFLTSLWLGMVLWTFRDIRSRSRDLVAQLLATLMVGILTLPGLLVYFLTRPRETLAEAYEHALEQEALLQAIE
;
A
#
# COMPACT_ATOMS: atom_id res chain seq x y z
N MET A 1 32.19 22.60 29.32
CA MET A 1 31.49 21.31 29.15
C MET A 1 30.15 21.48 28.43
N ILE A 2 29.30 22.43 28.83
CA ILE A 2 28.04 22.75 28.13
C ILE A 2 28.28 23.27 26.70
N ASP A 3 29.29 24.12 26.50
CA ASP A 3 29.59 24.70 25.18
C ASP A 3 29.98 23.64 24.14
N GLN A 4 30.73 22.62 24.56
CA GLN A 4 31.06 21.47 23.71
C GLN A 4 29.83 20.65 23.32
N LEU A 5 28.83 20.55 24.22
CA LEU A 5 27.58 19.86 23.92
C LEU A 5 26.73 20.63 22.90
N LEU A 6 26.73 21.96 22.97
CA LEU A 6 26.00 22.82 22.04
C LEU A 6 26.58 22.77 20.62
N GLU A 7 27.89 22.57 20.50
CA GLU A 7 28.58 22.47 19.20
C GLU A 7 28.24 21.17 18.44
N ILE A 8 28.02 20.06 19.15
CA ILE A 8 27.65 18.76 18.53
C ILE A 8 26.14 18.62 18.27
N LEU A 9 25.30 19.39 18.98
CA LEU A 9 23.85 19.34 18.88
C LEU A 9 23.33 19.43 17.43
N PRO A 10 23.74 20.41 16.58
CA PRO A 10 23.23 20.52 15.22
C PRO A 10 23.60 19.32 14.35
N GLN A 11 24.77 18.72 14.55
CA GLN A 11 25.20 17.53 13.81
C GLN A 11 24.33 16.31 14.17
N VAL A 12 24.06 16.11 15.46
CA VAL A 12 23.19 15.02 15.94
C VAL A 12 21.76 15.20 15.42
N VAL A 13 21.21 16.41 15.51
CA VAL A 13 19.86 16.72 15.00
C VAL A 13 19.77 16.49 13.49
N THR A 14 20.79 16.91 12.73
CA THR A 14 20.85 16.70 11.29
C THR A 14 20.89 15.20 10.95
N ALA A 15 21.76 14.44 11.62
CA ALA A 15 21.89 13.00 11.41
C ALA A 15 20.57 12.28 11.72
N LEU A 16 19.94 12.60 12.86
CA LEU A 16 18.65 12.04 13.25
C LEU A 16 17.56 12.36 12.22
N THR A 17 17.50 13.62 11.77
CA THR A 17 16.53 14.07 10.76
C THR A 17 16.68 13.29 9.46
N LEU A 18 17.92 13.09 8.99
CA LEU A 18 18.18 12.33 7.76
C LEU A 18 17.77 10.85 7.90
N VAL A 19 18.14 10.21 9.01
CA VAL A 19 17.78 8.81 9.26
C VAL A 19 16.27 8.64 9.31
N THR A 20 15.56 9.51 10.03
CA THR A 20 14.10 9.48 10.10
C THR A 20 13.46 9.76 8.74
N ALA A 21 13.95 10.75 7.99
CA ALA A 21 13.42 11.08 6.67
C ALA A 21 13.57 9.92 5.68
N VAL A 22 14.73 9.27 5.65
CA VAL A 22 14.97 8.09 4.79
C VAL A 22 14.03 6.96 5.19
N PHE A 23 13.96 6.65 6.48
CA PHE A 23 13.09 5.58 6.98
C PHE A 23 11.61 5.83 6.63
N LEU A 24 11.08 7.02 6.91
CA LEU A 24 9.69 7.37 6.61
C LEU A 24 9.42 7.36 5.10
N THR A 25 10.36 7.83 4.29
CA THR A 25 10.23 7.82 2.83
C THR A 25 10.22 6.39 2.29
N SER A 26 11.09 5.51 2.80
CA SER A 26 11.09 4.09 2.43
C SER A 26 9.80 3.39 2.83
N LEU A 27 9.25 3.67 4.02
CA LEU A 27 7.96 3.13 4.45
C LEU A 27 6.81 3.63 3.56
N TRP A 28 6.80 4.92 3.24
CA TRP A 28 5.80 5.52 2.36
C TRP A 28 5.86 4.91 0.95
N LEU A 29 7.05 4.81 0.34
CA LEU A 29 7.22 4.15 -0.95
C LEU A 29 6.80 2.68 -0.91
N GLY A 30 7.18 1.96 0.14
CA GLY A 30 6.76 0.57 0.35
C GLY A 30 5.23 0.43 0.40
N MET A 31 4.54 1.33 1.09
CA MET A 31 3.08 1.37 1.17
C MET A 31 2.43 1.64 -0.18
N VAL A 32 2.95 2.61 -0.95
CA VAL A 32 2.44 2.94 -2.29
C VAL A 32 2.62 1.77 -3.25
N LEU A 33 3.83 1.19 -3.30
CA LEU A 33 4.15 0.05 -4.16
C LEU A 33 3.33 -1.19 -3.78
N TRP A 34 3.16 -1.43 -2.48
CA TRP A 34 2.30 -2.51 -1.99
C TRP A 34 0.85 -2.32 -2.43
N THR A 35 0.31 -1.11 -2.29
CA THR A 35 -1.06 -0.77 -2.70
C THR A 35 -1.26 -1.03 -4.19
N PHE A 36 -0.35 -0.55 -5.03
CA PHE A 36 -0.41 -0.77 -6.48
C PHE A 36 -0.40 -2.27 -6.84
N ARG A 37 0.47 -3.05 -6.19
CA ARG A 37 0.58 -4.48 -6.46
C ARG A 37 -0.63 -5.27 -5.97
N ASP A 38 -1.25 -4.83 -4.88
CA ASP A 38 -2.44 -5.44 -4.30
C ASP A 38 -3.71 -5.12 -5.10
N ILE A 39 -3.93 -3.88 -5.52
CA ILE A 39 -5.12 -3.53 -6.32
C ILE A 39 -5.06 -4.18 -7.71
N ARG A 40 -3.86 -4.34 -8.27
CA ARG A 40 -3.64 -5.01 -9.56
C ARG A 40 -4.02 -6.49 -9.53
N SER A 41 -3.89 -7.18 -8.40
CA SER A 41 -4.33 -8.58 -8.29
C SER A 41 -5.84 -8.72 -8.06
N ARG A 42 -6.51 -7.63 -7.69
CA ARG A 42 -7.94 -7.60 -7.32
C ARG A 42 -8.83 -6.99 -8.39
N SER A 43 -8.31 -6.10 -9.23
CA SER A 43 -9.10 -5.43 -10.27
C SER A 43 -8.31 -5.28 -11.56
N ARG A 44 -8.98 -5.50 -12.70
CA ARG A 44 -8.44 -5.22 -14.05
C ARG A 44 -8.62 -3.75 -14.46
N ASP A 45 -9.42 -2.99 -13.72
CA ASP A 45 -9.70 -1.59 -14.04
C ASP A 45 -8.50 -0.69 -13.69
N LEU A 46 -7.89 -0.10 -14.72
CA LEU A 46 -6.76 0.82 -14.60
C LEU A 46 -7.12 2.08 -13.80
N VAL A 47 -8.36 2.55 -13.89
CA VAL A 47 -8.81 3.75 -13.16
C VAL A 47 -8.84 3.45 -11.66
N ALA A 48 -9.41 2.32 -11.26
CA ALA A 48 -9.40 1.88 -9.87
C ALA A 48 -7.97 1.68 -9.33
N GLN A 49 -7.07 1.09 -10.12
CA GLN A 49 -5.67 0.92 -9.74
C GLN A 49 -4.97 2.27 -9.51
N LEU A 50 -5.16 3.22 -10.42
CA LEU A 50 -4.57 4.55 -10.33
C LEU A 50 -5.14 5.33 -9.14
N LEU A 51 -6.47 5.36 -8.98
CA LEU A 51 -7.14 6.07 -7.89
C LEU A 51 -6.72 5.53 -6.53
N ALA A 52 -6.68 4.21 -6.34
CA ALA A 52 -6.23 3.59 -5.10
C ALA A 52 -4.77 3.95 -4.78
N THR A 53 -3.88 3.83 -5.77
CA THR A 53 -2.45 4.13 -5.60
C THR A 53 -2.21 5.60 -5.30
N LEU A 54 -2.86 6.51 -6.02
CA LEU A 54 -2.76 7.95 -5.79
C LEU A 54 -3.34 8.35 -4.44
N MET A 55 -4.47 7.76 -4.04
CA MET A 55 -5.09 8.01 -2.74
C MET A 55 -4.13 7.66 -1.60
N VAL A 56 -3.49 6.49 -1.64
CA VAL A 56 -2.49 6.11 -0.63
C VAL A 56 -1.21 6.95 -0.75
N GLY A 57 -0.78 7.31 -1.95
CA GLY A 57 0.38 8.18 -2.16
C GLY A 57 0.21 9.57 -1.56
N ILE A 58 -0.94 10.19 -1.80
CA ILE A 58 -1.23 11.58 -1.36
C ILE A 58 -1.65 11.61 0.10
N LEU A 59 -2.58 10.74 0.50
CA LEU A 59 -3.15 10.76 1.85
C LEU A 59 -2.37 9.90 2.84
N THR A 60 -1.39 9.10 2.41
CA THR A 60 -0.55 8.23 3.26
C THR A 60 -1.39 7.28 4.13
N LEU A 61 -1.31 7.39 5.46
CA LEU A 61 -2.01 6.55 6.43
C LEU A 61 -3.55 6.65 6.29
N PRO A 62 -4.18 7.85 6.30
CA PRO A 62 -5.60 7.97 5.97
C PRO A 62 -6.00 7.33 4.64
N GLY A 63 -5.17 7.49 3.60
CA GLY A 63 -5.42 6.88 2.29
C GLY A 63 -5.43 5.36 2.37
N LEU A 64 -4.51 4.77 3.14
CA LEU A 64 -4.43 3.34 3.37
C LEU A 64 -5.67 2.80 4.11
N LEU A 65 -6.19 3.56 5.09
CA LEU A 65 -7.42 3.19 5.80
C LEU A 65 -8.62 3.14 4.86
N VAL A 66 -8.78 4.18 4.02
CA VAL A 66 -9.86 4.21 3.02
C VAL A 66 -9.67 3.07 2.01
N TYR A 67 -8.43 2.82 1.58
CA TYR A 67 -8.11 1.72 0.67
C TYR A 67 -8.61 0.38 1.22
N PHE A 68 -8.33 0.07 2.49
CA PHE A 68 -8.80 -1.17 3.11
C PHE A 68 -10.33 -1.30 3.14
N LEU A 69 -11.06 -0.20 3.25
CA LEU A 69 -12.53 -0.20 3.20
C LEU A 69 -13.07 -0.42 1.79
N THR A 70 -12.42 0.15 0.78
CA THR A 70 -12.87 0.06 -0.62
C THR A 70 -12.33 -1.16 -1.37
N ARG A 71 -11.35 -1.85 -0.79
CA ARG A 71 -10.63 -2.98 -1.41
C ARG A 71 -11.61 -4.11 -1.76
N PRO A 72 -11.64 -4.59 -3.01
CA PRO A 72 -12.44 -5.76 -3.39
C PRO A 72 -12.08 -6.95 -2.51
N ARG A 73 -13.08 -7.72 -2.08
CA ARG A 73 -12.88 -8.83 -1.13
C ARG A 73 -12.10 -9.97 -1.77
N GLU A 74 -12.47 -10.33 -2.99
CA GLU A 74 -11.89 -11.41 -3.77
C GLU A 74 -10.78 -10.90 -4.71
N THR A 75 -9.80 -11.74 -4.94
CA THR A 75 -8.84 -11.55 -6.02
C THR A 75 -9.41 -12.05 -7.35
N LEU A 76 -8.83 -11.60 -8.47
CA LEU A 76 -9.26 -12.06 -9.79
C LEU A 76 -9.10 -13.57 -9.99
N ALA A 77 -8.15 -14.18 -9.27
CA ALA A 77 -7.93 -15.63 -9.30
C ALA A 77 -9.03 -16.37 -8.53
N GLU A 78 -9.34 -15.92 -7.31
CA GLU A 78 -10.41 -16.50 -6.49
C GLU A 78 -11.77 -16.41 -7.20
N ALA A 79 -12.09 -15.25 -7.79
CA ALA A 79 -13.34 -15.07 -8.53
C ALA A 79 -13.44 -16.00 -9.75
N TYR A 80 -12.31 -16.32 -10.38
CA TYR A 80 -12.26 -17.25 -11.52
C TYR A 80 -12.45 -18.70 -11.08
N GLU A 81 -11.81 -19.11 -9.98
CA GLU A 81 -11.99 -20.45 -9.41
C GLU A 81 -13.44 -20.69 -8.99
N HIS A 82 -14.07 -19.72 -8.30
CA HIS A 82 -15.47 -19.82 -7.94
C HIS A 82 -16.41 -19.93 -9.15
N ALA A 83 -16.13 -19.22 -10.24
CA ALA A 83 -16.91 -19.35 -11.47
C ALA A 83 -16.78 -20.74 -12.09
N LEU A 84 -15.57 -21.31 -12.11
CA LEU A 84 -15.30 -22.65 -12.65
C LEU A 84 -15.97 -23.75 -11.81
N GLU A 85 -15.95 -23.62 -10.49
CA GLU A 85 -16.67 -24.53 -9.58
C GLU A 85 -18.18 -24.50 -9.85
N GLN A 86 -18.75 -23.31 -10.06
CA GLN A 86 -20.17 -23.16 -10.38
C GLN A 86 -20.52 -23.81 -11.72
N GLU A 87 -19.68 -23.66 -12.74
CA GLU A 87 -19.87 -24.32 -14.04
C GLU A 87 -19.81 -25.86 -13.92
N ALA A 88 -18.84 -26.39 -13.17
CA ALA A 88 -18.71 -27.83 -12.95
C ALA A 88 -19.90 -28.42 -12.18
N LEU A 89 -20.45 -27.69 -11.20
CA LEU A 89 -21.65 -28.10 -10.47
C LEU A 89 -22.90 -28.10 -11.36
N LEU A 90 -23.04 -27.10 -12.25
CA LEU A 90 -24.15 -27.06 -13.21
C LEU A 90 -24.09 -28.23 -14.18
N GLN A 91 -22.91 -28.52 -14.73
CA GLN A 91 -22.70 -29.65 -15.63
C GLN A 91 -22.94 -31.01 -14.96
N ALA A 92 -22.81 -31.13 -13.64
CA ALA A 92 -23.12 -32.36 -12.91
C ALA A 92 -24.64 -32.60 -12.73
N ILE A 93 -25.47 -31.58 -12.93
CA ILE A 93 -26.93 -31.65 -12.81
C ILE A 93 -27.60 -31.86 -14.17
N GLU A 94 -26.98 -31.38 -15.26
CA GLU A 94 -27.38 -31.66 -16.65
C GLU A 94 -27.11 -33.12 -17.08
#